data_AF-A0A2S9G9A0-F1
#
_entry.id   AF-A0A2S9G9A0-F1
#
_cell.length_a   1.000
_cell.length_b   1.000
_cell.length_c   1.000
_cell.angle_alpha   90.00
_cell.angle_beta   90.00
_cell.angle_gamma   90.00
#
_symmetry.space_group_name_H-M   'P 1'
#
loop_
_entity.id
_entity.type
_entity.pdbx_description
1 polymer ?
#
loop_
_entity_poly.entity_id
_entity_poly.type
_entity_poly.pdbx_seq_one_letter_code
_entity_poly.pdbx_strand_id
1 'polypeptide(L)'
;VGNGAGSVFKVFTTAAAMEMGMGISAQLDAPSRFEAKGLGSGGARGCPPATWCVQNAGNYRGSMSVTDALATSPNTAFAKLIAQ
;
A
#
# COMPACT_ATOMS: atom_id res chain seq x y z
N VAL A 1 -6.09 21.28 9.95
CA VAL A 1 -5.74 20.07 10.75
C VAL A 1 -6.65 18.95 10.26
N GLY A 2 -6.09 17.90 9.67
CA GLY A 2 -6.86 16.73 9.22
C GLY A 2 -6.22 15.49 9.82
N ASN A 3 -6.95 14.79 10.69
CA ASN A 3 -6.51 13.50 11.18
C ASN A 3 -6.83 12.47 10.09
N GLY A 4 -5.82 12.04 9.32
CA GLY A 4 -6.00 10.94 8.39
C GLY A 4 -6.36 9.67 9.17
N ALA A 5 -7.34 8.88 8.69
CA ALA A 5 -7.78 7.66 9.40
C ALA A 5 -6.72 6.55 9.43
N GLY A 6 -5.55 6.78 8.85
CA GLY A 6 -4.41 5.87 8.86
C GLY A 6 -4.72 4.54 8.16
N SER A 7 -4.18 3.45 8.70
CA SER A 7 -4.31 2.10 8.13
C SER A 7 -5.74 1.59 8.02
N VAL A 8 -6.74 2.24 8.64
CA VAL A 8 -8.16 1.90 8.44
C VAL A 8 -8.55 2.05 6.96
N PHE A 9 -7.96 3.00 6.23
CA PHE A 9 -8.27 3.21 4.80
C PHE A 9 -7.90 2.02 3.90
N LYS A 10 -6.98 1.15 4.34
CA LYS A 10 -6.54 -0.03 3.58
C LYS A 10 -7.69 -0.99 3.27
N VAL A 11 -8.71 -1.03 4.14
CA VAL A 11 -9.92 -1.85 3.92
C VAL A 11 -10.67 -1.40 2.67
N PHE A 12 -10.79 -0.09 2.43
CA PHE A 12 -11.51 0.42 1.25
C PHE A 12 -10.73 0.19 -0.04
N THR A 13 -9.41 0.38 -0.04
CA THR A 13 -8.56 0.05 -1.19
C THR A 13 -8.67 -1.43 -1.54
N THR A 14 -8.66 -2.30 -0.52
CA THR A 14 -8.81 -3.73 -0.72
C THR A 14 -10.19 -4.09 -1.25
N ALA A 15 -11.26 -3.51 -0.67
CA ALA A 15 -12.63 -3.74 -1.11
C ALA A 15 -12.83 -3.36 -2.58
N ALA A 16 -12.27 -2.23 -3.03
CA ALA A 16 -12.30 -1.83 -4.44
C ALA A 16 -11.60 -2.85 -5.35
N ALA A 17 -10.44 -3.38 -4.93
CA ALA A 17 -9.76 -4.43 -5.67
C ALA A 17 -10.57 -5.75 -5.70
N MET A 18 -11.25 -6.08 -4.59
CA MET A 18 -12.11 -7.26 -4.52
C MET A 18 -13.36 -7.13 -5.39
N GLU A 19 -13.92 -5.92 -5.53
CA GLU A 19 -15.01 -5.63 -6.48
C GLU A 19 -14.57 -5.88 -7.93
N MET A 20 -13.28 -5.67 -8.23
CA MET A 20 -12.66 -6.01 -9.52
C MET A 20 -12.26 -7.49 -9.66
N GLY A 21 -12.65 -8.36 -8.72
CA GLY A 21 -12.44 -9.80 -8.78
C GLY A 21 -11.21 -10.33 -8.03
N MET A 22 -10.52 -9.49 -7.26
CA MET A 22 -9.42 -9.95 -6.41
C MET A 22 -9.92 -10.83 -5.26
N GLY A 23 -9.38 -12.04 -5.13
CA GLY A 23 -9.68 -12.94 -4.01
C GLY A 23 -8.83 -12.66 -2.77
N ILE A 24 -9.26 -13.14 -1.60
CA ILE A 24 -8.53 -13.00 -0.34
C ILE A 24 -7.18 -13.72 -0.30
N SER A 25 -7.00 -14.73 -1.16
CA SER A 25 -5.75 -15.48 -1.34
C SER A 25 -4.85 -14.88 -2.42
N ALA A 26 -5.25 -13.79 -3.08
CA ALA A 26 -4.41 -13.12 -4.06
C ALA A 26 -3.13 -12.61 -3.38
N GLN A 27 -2.01 -12.71 -4.10
CA GLN A 27 -0.71 -12.29 -3.58
C GLN A 27 -0.48 -10.81 -3.87
N LEU A 28 -0.16 -10.06 -2.82
CA LEU A 28 0.24 -8.65 -2.89
C LEU A 28 1.74 -8.54 -2.68
N ASP A 29 2.39 -7.75 -3.53
CA ASP A 29 3.79 -7.37 -3.33
C ASP A 29 3.89 -6.34 -2.20
N ALA A 30 4.77 -6.59 -1.22
CA ALA A 30 5.02 -5.72 -0.08
C ALA A 30 6.51 -5.37 0.03
N PRO A 31 7.13 -4.73 -0.99
CA PRO A 31 8.54 -4.35 -0.94
C PRO A 31 8.79 -3.36 0.20
N SER A 32 10.03 -3.23 0.69
CA SER A 32 10.35 -2.29 1.77
C SER A 32 10.07 -0.82 1.40
N ARG A 33 10.17 -0.49 0.11
CA ARG A 33 9.90 0.83 -0.47
C ARG A 33 9.13 0.69 -1.78
N PHE A 34 8.17 1.59 -2.00
CA PHE A 34 7.43 1.73 -3.25
C PHE A 34 7.47 3.18 -3.71
N GLU A 35 7.62 3.41 -5.01
CA GLU A 35 7.65 4.74 -5.61
C GLU A 35 6.70 4.79 -6.80
N ALA A 36 5.86 5.81 -6.85
CA ALA A 36 4.92 6.02 -7.95
C ALA A 36 4.84 7.49 -8.36
N LYS A 37 4.61 7.71 -9.65
CA LYS A 37 4.28 9.02 -10.22
C LYS A 37 2.79 9.09 -10.52
N GLY A 38 2.22 10.29 -10.55
CA GLY A 38 0.79 10.50 -10.84
C GLY A 38 -0.15 10.27 -9.65
N LEU A 39 0.36 9.82 -8.50
CA LEU A 39 -0.41 9.63 -7.25
C LEU A 39 -0.15 10.74 -6.21
N GLY A 40 0.32 11.90 -6.69
CA GLY A 40 0.80 12.99 -5.85
C GLY A 40 2.31 12.94 -5.63
N SER A 41 2.78 13.72 -4.65
CA SER A 41 4.21 13.80 -4.32
C SER A 41 4.46 13.84 -2.81
N GLY A 42 5.62 13.37 -2.37
CA GLY A 42 6.04 13.34 -0.97
C GLY A 42 6.15 11.93 -0.39
N GLY A 43 6.12 11.82 0.94
CA GLY A 43 6.28 10.56 1.67
C GLY A 43 7.70 10.37 2.21
N ALA A 44 8.31 9.23 1.92
CA ALA A 44 9.60 8.81 2.49
C ALA A 44 10.76 9.79 2.20
N ARG A 45 11.76 9.81 3.08
CA ARG A 45 12.95 10.65 2.93
C ARG A 45 13.72 10.31 1.64
N GLY A 46 14.17 11.34 0.94
CA GLY A 46 14.88 11.20 -0.33
C GLY A 46 13.98 10.73 -1.47
N CYS A 47 12.69 11.09 -1.43
CA CYS A 47 11.79 10.84 -2.54
C CYS A 47 12.11 11.80 -3.71
N PRO A 48 12.26 11.30 -4.95
CA PRO A 48 12.51 12.15 -6.11
C PRO A 48 11.39 13.18 -6.34
N PRO A 49 11.67 14.28 -7.07
CA PRO A 49 10.63 15.24 -7.47
C PRO A 49 9.46 14.57 -8.17
N ALA A 50 8.25 15.08 -7.93
CA ALA A 50 6.98 14.60 -8.50
C ALA A 50 6.71 13.08 -8.29
N THR A 51 7.27 12.51 -7.22
CA THR A 51 7.13 11.10 -6.88
C THR A 51 6.50 10.97 -5.49
N TRP A 52 5.63 9.98 -5.32
CA TRP A 52 5.11 9.53 -4.05
C TRP A 52 5.87 8.28 -3.61
N CYS A 53 6.57 8.37 -2.47
CA CYS A 53 7.39 7.29 -1.95
C CYS A 53 6.80 6.76 -0.64
N VAL A 54 6.49 5.48 -0.60
CA VAL A 54 5.92 4.79 0.56
C VAL A 54 6.96 3.82 1.12
N GLN A 55 7.09 3.80 2.44
CA GLN A 55 7.91 2.83 3.16
C GLN A 55 7.06 2.07 4.18
N ASN A 56 7.46 0.83 4.41
CA ASN A 56 6.90 0.02 5.48
C ASN A 56 7.42 0.49 6.85
N ALA A 57 6.58 0.42 7.87
CA ALA A 57 6.96 0.73 9.25
C ALA A 57 7.83 -0.37 9.88
N GLY A 58 7.81 -1.58 9.31
CA GLY A 58 8.57 -2.73 9.77
C GLY A 58 9.10 -3.57 8.61
N ASN A 59 9.79 -4.65 8.96
CA ASN A 59 10.29 -5.62 7.99
C ASN A 59 9.20 -6.67 7.72
N TYR A 60 8.82 -6.81 6.46
CA TYR A 60 7.77 -7.72 6.03
C TYR A 60 8.31 -8.73 5.01
N ARG A 61 7.55 -9.80 4.84
CA ARG A 61 7.72 -10.72 3.72
C ARG A 61 7.46 -9.92 2.44
N GLY A 62 8.36 -10.00 1.44
CA GLY A 62 8.28 -9.17 0.23
C GLY A 62 7.02 -9.40 -0.63
N SER A 63 6.27 -10.47 -0.35
CA SER A 63 4.92 -10.73 -0.87
C SER A 63 4.12 -11.50 0.19
N MET A 64 2.79 -11.32 0.22
CA MET A 64 1.88 -12.03 1.12
C MET A 64 0.45 -12.03 0.57
N SER A 65 -0.43 -12.88 1.12
CA SER A 65 -1.84 -12.90 0.73
C SER A 65 -2.56 -11.60 1.12
N VAL A 66 -3.69 -11.28 0.49
CA VAL A 66 -4.56 -10.15 0.91
C VAL A 66 -4.93 -10.27 2.39
N THR A 67 -5.26 -11.48 2.86
CA THR A 67 -5.55 -11.73 4.28
C THR A 67 -4.37 -11.37 5.18
N ASP A 68 -3.15 -11.83 4.84
CA ASP A 68 -1.95 -11.53 5.63
C ASP A 68 -1.58 -10.04 5.58
N ALA A 69 -1.79 -9.39 4.42
CA ALA A 69 -1.54 -7.97 4.25
C ALA A 69 -2.49 -7.13 5.12
N LEU A 70 -3.77 -7.47 5.19
CA LEU A 70 -4.71 -6.79 6.08
C LEU A 70 -4.33 -7.01 7.55
N ALA A 71 -3.91 -8.22 7.92
CA ALA A 71 -3.53 -8.57 9.28
C ALA A 71 -2.25 -7.86 9.76
N THR A 72 -1.26 -7.72 8.87
CA THR A 72 0.08 -7.18 9.23
C THR A 72 0.31 -5.74 8.79
N SER A 73 -0.60 -5.21 7.97
CA SER A 73 -0.69 -3.82 7.55
C SER A 73 0.55 -3.21 6.87
N PRO A 74 1.30 -3.90 5.98
CA PRO A 74 2.41 -3.29 5.26
C PRO A 74 1.89 -2.16 4.36
N ASN A 75 2.46 -0.97 4.47
CA ASN A 75 2.01 0.21 3.71
C ASN A 75 2.19 0.03 2.20
N THR A 76 3.30 -0.56 1.78
CA THR A 76 3.66 -0.67 0.36
C THR A 76 2.76 -1.61 -0.41
N ALA A 77 2.18 -2.64 0.22
CA ALA A 77 1.21 -3.51 -0.41
C ALA A 77 -0.02 -2.74 -0.89
N PHE A 78 -0.62 -1.93 -0.02
CA PHE A 78 -1.81 -1.17 -0.36
C PHE A 78 -1.51 0.05 -1.23
N ALA A 79 -0.32 0.64 -1.09
CA ALA A 79 0.15 1.68 -2.00
C ALA A 79 0.38 1.16 -3.43
N LYS A 80 0.87 -0.08 -3.58
CA LYS A 80 0.93 -0.75 -4.88
C LYS A 80 -0.45 -1.13 -5.38
N LEU A 81 -1.35 -1.56 -4.49
CA LEU A 81 -2.69 -1.98 -4.87
C LEU A 81 -3.51 -0.83 -5.46
N ILE A 82 -3.43 0.38 -4.89
CA ILE A 82 -4.13 1.56 -5.43
C ILE A 82 -3.50 2.10 -6.72
N ALA A 83 -2.27 1.70 -7.03
CA ALA A 83 -1.56 2.13 -8.23
C ALA A 83 -1.82 1.23 -9.45
N GLN A 84 -2.62 0.17 -9.28
CA GLN A 84 -3.02 -0.75 -10.36
C GLN A 84 -4.23 -0.24 -11.13
#